data_AF-A0A7S2B0X3-F1
#
_entry.id   AF-A0A7S2B0X3-F1
#
_cell.length_a   1.000
_cell.length_b   1.000
_cell.length_c   1.000
_cell.angle_alpha   90.00
_cell.angle_beta   90.00
_cell.angle_gamma   90.00
#
_symmetry.space_group_name_H-M   'P 1'
#
loop_
_entity.id
_entity.type
_entity.pdbx_description
1 polymer ?
#
loop_
_entity_poly.entity_id
_entity_poly.type
_entity_poly.pdbx_seq_one_letter_code
_entity_poly.pdbx_strand_id
1 'polypeptide(L)'
;NTRVAGTFLQAYTLGDVKFGTCVGTDVNGNQYFENTDYPHGQHRWVVYRDIHNYDAAAIPPEWHGWMCHMVDAPGPDSEKFIEDKLKTKCEIDGGDECYDTHLGYTAYEMDPLLNYTNFRKRGYKIGSIKQLPDDPDAFHVHAGHALNKGGTGRYLEQKGMHLWNPEDPEGEEAPVPTRSLAEN
;
A
#
# COMPACT_ATOMS: atom_id res chain seq x y z
N ASN A 1 -48.19 11.44 20.05
CA ASN A 1 -47.70 10.05 20.00
C ASN A 1 -46.53 9.79 19.04
N THR A 2 -46.29 10.59 18.00
CA THR A 2 -45.20 10.34 17.04
C THR A 2 -43.78 10.66 17.55
N ARG A 3 -43.62 11.70 18.40
CA ARG A 3 -42.28 12.11 18.88
C ARG A 3 -41.60 11.08 19.78
N VAL A 4 -42.32 10.53 20.76
CA VAL A 4 -41.80 9.54 21.72
C VAL A 4 -41.42 8.24 21.02
N ALA A 5 -42.28 7.74 20.12
CA ALA A 5 -41.99 6.55 19.33
C ALA A 5 -40.74 6.73 18.45
N GLY A 6 -40.56 7.91 17.84
CA GLY A 6 -39.34 8.22 17.08
C GLY A 6 -38.07 8.25 17.93
N THR A 7 -38.16 8.75 19.17
CA THR A 7 -37.01 8.77 20.10
C THR A 7 -36.58 7.35 20.51
N PHE A 8 -37.54 6.47 20.80
CA PHE A 8 -37.25 5.07 21.10
C PHE A 8 -36.69 4.32 19.90
N LEU A 9 -37.20 4.60 18.70
CA LEU A 9 -36.68 4.03 17.46
C LEU A 9 -35.21 4.42 17.26
N GLN A 10 -34.90 5.70 17.46
CA GLN A 10 -33.55 6.22 17.31
C GLN A 10 -32.57 5.59 18.31
N ALA A 11 -32.98 5.49 19.58
CA ALA A 11 -32.19 4.80 20.61
C ALA A 11 -31.96 3.32 20.27
N TYR A 12 -32.92 2.64 19.64
CA TYR A 12 -32.78 1.26 19.20
C TYR A 12 -31.88 1.09 17.98
N THR A 13 -31.98 1.97 16.98
CA THR A 13 -31.23 1.86 15.72
C THR A 13 -29.79 2.34 15.84
N LEU A 14 -29.60 3.52 16.44
CA LEU A 14 -28.31 4.20 16.51
C LEU A 14 -27.57 3.95 17.83
N GLY A 15 -28.26 3.43 18.85
CA GLY A 15 -27.73 3.32 20.21
C GLY A 15 -27.61 4.66 20.94
N ASP A 16 -28.01 5.77 20.31
CA ASP A 16 -27.93 7.12 20.83
C ASP A 16 -29.13 7.96 20.36
N VAL A 17 -29.48 8.99 21.12
CA VAL A 17 -30.56 9.93 20.79
C VAL A 17 -29.93 11.24 20.31
N LYS A 18 -29.97 11.45 19.00
CA LYS A 18 -29.39 12.63 18.34
C LYS A 18 -30.47 13.57 17.83
N PHE A 19 -30.25 14.87 17.98
CA PHE A 19 -31.16 15.89 17.47
C PHE A 19 -30.49 16.68 16.36
N GLY A 20 -31.12 16.79 15.20
CA GLY A 20 -30.58 17.54 14.08
C GLY A 20 -31.61 17.87 13.03
N THR A 21 -31.21 18.72 12.09
CA THR A 21 -32.00 19.10 10.93
C THR A 21 -31.90 18.02 9.85
N CYS A 22 -33.05 17.60 9.31
CA CYS A 22 -33.09 16.68 8.18
C CYS A 22 -32.67 17.45 6.92
N VAL A 23 -31.54 17.04 6.33
CA VAL A 23 -30.95 17.66 5.13
C VAL A 23 -31.62 17.12 3.88
N GLY A 24 -31.92 15.82 3.86
CA GLY A 24 -32.56 15.19 2.72
C GLY A 24 -32.83 13.70 2.93
N THR A 25 -33.35 13.07 1.89
CA THR A 25 -33.65 11.63 1.85
C THR A 25 -33.19 11.09 0.50
N ASP A 26 -32.53 9.93 0.51
CA ASP A 26 -32.08 9.29 -0.72
C ASP A 26 -33.19 8.46 -1.40
N VAL A 27 -32.84 7.86 -2.55
CA VAL A 27 -33.72 6.99 -3.34
C VAL A 27 -34.10 5.72 -2.57
N ASN A 28 -33.23 5.23 -1.68
CA ASN A 28 -33.47 4.05 -0.85
C ASN A 28 -34.40 4.38 0.34
N GLY A 29 -34.62 5.66 0.63
CA GLY A 29 -35.44 6.16 1.73
C GLY A 29 -34.65 6.35 3.03
N ASN A 30 -33.33 6.33 3.01
CA ASN A 30 -32.50 6.71 4.15
C ASN A 30 -32.52 8.22 4.33
N GLN A 31 -32.59 8.66 5.58
CA GLN A 31 -32.71 10.08 5.93
C GLN A 31 -31.39 10.58 6.50
N TYR A 32 -30.94 11.74 6.02
CA TYR A 32 -29.66 12.32 6.38
C TYR A 32 -29.87 13.55 7.26
N PHE A 33 -29.12 13.64 8.35
CA PHE A 33 -29.26 14.69 9.34
C PHE A 33 -27.92 15.37 9.62
N GLU A 34 -28.00 16.66 9.92
CA GLU A 34 -26.85 17.47 10.31
C GLU A 34 -27.17 18.32 11.55
N ASN A 35 -26.17 18.46 12.43
CA ASN A 35 -26.16 19.42 13.52
C ASN A 35 -24.71 19.81 13.90
N THR A 36 -24.33 21.04 13.56
CA THR A 36 -23.00 21.62 13.80
C THR A 36 -22.64 21.84 15.28
N ASP A 37 -23.61 21.76 16.19
CA ASP A 37 -23.36 21.85 17.63
C ASP A 37 -22.66 20.59 18.17
N TYR A 38 -22.77 19.45 17.46
CA TYR A 38 -22.07 18.23 17.83
C TYR A 38 -20.59 18.26 17.45
N PRO A 39 -19.74 17.46 18.12
CA PRO A 39 -18.34 17.34 17.77
C PRO A 39 -18.10 16.94 16.31
N HIS A 40 -16.97 17.37 15.76
CA HIS A 40 -16.53 16.97 14.43
C HIS A 40 -16.49 15.42 14.31
N GLY A 41 -16.99 14.90 13.19
CA GLY A 41 -17.19 13.46 12.99
C GLY A 41 -18.52 12.87 13.52
N GLN A 42 -19.28 13.61 14.34
CA GLN A 42 -20.60 13.17 14.83
C GLN A 42 -21.75 14.08 14.43
N HIS A 43 -21.45 15.25 13.84
CA HIS A 43 -22.41 16.26 13.41
C HIS A 43 -23.23 15.84 12.18
N ARG A 44 -22.83 14.81 11.43
CA ARG A 44 -23.60 14.23 10.32
C ARG A 44 -23.91 12.76 10.64
N TRP A 45 -25.12 12.32 10.36
CA TRP A 45 -25.51 10.91 10.50
C TRP A 45 -26.67 10.55 9.58
N VAL A 46 -26.83 9.24 9.35
CA VAL A 46 -27.94 8.66 8.57
C VAL A 46 -28.85 7.86 9.49
N VAL A 47 -30.14 7.94 9.22
CA VAL A 47 -31.16 7.01 9.72
C VAL A 47 -31.56 6.13 8.54
N TYR A 48 -31.15 4.87 8.57
CA TYR A 48 -31.52 3.92 7.54
C TYR A 48 -33.02 3.62 7.58
N ARG A 49 -33.59 3.36 6.40
CA ARG A 49 -34.99 2.94 6.29
C ARG A 49 -35.23 1.57 6.90
N ASP A 50 -34.31 0.62 6.66
CA ASP A 50 -34.35 -0.71 7.25
C ASP A 50 -33.63 -0.68 8.60
N ILE A 51 -34.38 -0.97 9.66
CA ILE A 51 -33.89 -0.96 11.04
C ILE A 51 -33.17 -2.27 11.39
N HIS A 52 -33.58 -3.38 10.79
CA HIS A 52 -33.12 -4.72 11.18
C HIS A 52 -31.96 -5.22 10.32
N ASN A 53 -31.85 -4.74 9.08
CA ASN A 53 -30.80 -5.14 8.16
C ASN A 53 -30.20 -3.92 7.44
N TYR A 54 -29.67 -2.97 8.21
CA TYR A 54 -28.93 -1.84 7.64
C TYR A 54 -27.50 -2.23 7.29
N ASP A 55 -26.98 -1.62 6.23
CA ASP A 55 -25.60 -1.78 5.78
C ASP A 55 -25.02 -0.40 5.43
N ALA A 56 -23.75 -0.17 5.79
CA ALA A 56 -23.02 1.04 5.44
C ALA A 56 -22.88 1.21 3.91
N ALA A 57 -22.84 0.11 3.17
CA ALA A 57 -22.78 0.13 1.70
C ALA A 57 -24.11 0.53 1.03
N ALA A 58 -25.21 0.63 1.79
CA ALA A 58 -26.51 1.05 1.26
C ALA A 58 -26.62 2.57 1.02
N ILE A 59 -25.60 3.35 1.42
CA ILE A 59 -25.52 4.78 1.14
C ILE A 59 -25.13 4.98 -0.33
N PRO A 60 -25.93 5.69 -1.14
CA PRO A 60 -25.57 5.97 -2.53
C PRO A 60 -24.38 6.94 -2.63
N PRO A 61 -23.65 6.96 -3.76
CA PRO A 61 -22.42 7.72 -3.92
C PRO A 61 -22.61 9.24 -3.74
N GLU A 62 -23.77 9.78 -4.14
CA GLU A 62 -24.14 11.19 -3.96
C GLU A 62 -24.16 11.63 -2.48
N TRP A 63 -24.54 10.73 -1.57
CA TRP A 63 -24.61 11.00 -0.14
C TRP A 63 -23.36 10.53 0.61
N HIS A 64 -22.64 9.54 0.06
CA HIS A 64 -21.44 8.98 0.66
C HIS A 64 -20.33 10.03 0.84
N GLY A 65 -20.07 10.86 -0.18
CA GLY A 65 -19.06 11.92 -0.09
C GLY A 65 -19.37 12.95 1.01
N TRP A 66 -20.63 13.33 1.17
CA TRP A 66 -21.08 14.25 2.21
C TRP A 66 -21.00 13.65 3.62
N MET A 67 -21.38 12.38 3.76
CA MET A 67 -21.31 11.65 5.03
C MET A 67 -19.86 11.47 5.52
N CYS A 68 -18.93 11.19 4.60
CA CYS A 68 -17.51 11.00 4.91
C CYS A 68 -16.71 12.32 4.97
N HIS A 69 -17.37 13.48 5.02
CA HIS A 69 -16.72 14.79 5.05
C HIS A 69 -15.77 15.06 3.86
N MET A 70 -15.99 14.41 2.71
CA MET A 70 -15.23 14.68 1.48
C MET A 70 -15.74 15.94 0.76
N VAL A 71 -17.05 16.19 0.86
CA VAL A 71 -17.75 17.28 0.18
C VAL A 71 -18.76 17.92 1.16
N ASP A 72 -18.92 19.24 1.08
CA ASP A 72 -19.88 19.97 1.90
C ASP A 72 -21.28 20.08 1.28
N ALA A 73 -21.38 19.86 -0.04
CA ALA A 73 -22.66 19.79 -0.74
C ALA A 73 -23.37 18.43 -0.48
N PRO A 74 -24.63 18.43 0.01
CA PRO A 74 -25.35 17.21 0.31
C PRO A 74 -26.02 16.59 -0.93
N GLY A 75 -25.97 15.25 -1.03
CA GLY A 75 -26.77 14.45 -1.97
C GLY A 75 -26.78 14.97 -3.41
N PRO A 76 -27.93 15.42 -3.93
CA PRO A 76 -28.07 15.82 -5.34
C PRO A 76 -27.27 17.07 -5.73
N ASP A 77 -26.82 17.88 -4.76
CA ASP A 77 -25.97 19.04 -5.03
C ASP A 77 -24.47 18.68 -5.09
N SER A 78 -24.11 17.44 -4.76
CA SER A 78 -22.72 16.95 -4.84
C SER A 78 -22.19 16.95 -6.28
N GLU A 79 -23.00 16.56 -7.27
CA GLU A 79 -22.59 16.51 -8.68
C GLU A 79 -22.20 17.90 -9.19
N LYS A 80 -23.04 18.90 -8.94
CA LYS A 80 -22.77 20.30 -9.32
C LYS A 80 -21.50 20.83 -8.67
N PHE A 81 -21.29 20.50 -7.39
CA PHE A 81 -20.07 20.88 -6.68
C PHE A 81 -18.82 20.27 -7.33
N ILE A 82 -18.87 18.99 -7.71
CA ILE A 82 -17.77 18.30 -8.37
C ILE A 82 -17.50 18.93 -9.74
N GLU A 83 -18.54 19.17 -10.55
CA GLU A 83 -18.41 19.82 -11.86
C GLU A 83 -17.76 21.19 -11.77
N ASP A 84 -18.17 22.03 -10.81
CA ASP A 84 -17.59 23.36 -10.62
C ASP A 84 -16.12 23.29 -10.16
N LYS A 85 -15.78 22.31 -9.32
CA LYS A 85 -14.39 22.07 -8.92
C LYS A 85 -13.53 21.56 -10.08
N LEU A 86 -14.08 20.71 -10.96
CA LEU A 86 -13.39 20.20 -12.14
C LEU A 86 -13.09 21.31 -13.15
N LYS A 87 -14.01 22.26 -13.38
CA LYS A 87 -13.78 23.43 -14.25
C LYS A 87 -12.59 24.28 -13.83
N THR A 88 -12.26 24.28 -12.54
CA THR A 88 -11.17 25.10 -11.98
C THR A 88 -9.82 24.41 -12.10
N LYS A 89 -9.77 23.11 -12.42
CA LYS A 89 -8.50 22.40 -12.59
C LYS A 89 -7.94 22.71 -13.97
N CYS A 90 -6.69 23.12 -14.00
CA CYS A 90 -5.91 23.21 -15.22
C CYS A 90 -5.59 21.77 -15.67
N GLU A 91 -6.01 21.37 -16.87
CA GLU A 91 -5.37 20.23 -17.52
C GLU A 91 -3.92 20.63 -17.79
N ILE A 92 -2.99 19.82 -17.28
CA ILE A 92 -1.57 19.97 -17.60
C ILE A 92 -1.42 19.24 -18.94
N ASP A 93 -1.24 20.00 -20.02
CA ASP A 93 -1.13 19.46 -21.40
C ASP A 93 0.09 18.54 -21.61
N GLY A 94 0.96 18.42 -20.60
CA GLY A 94 2.07 17.49 -20.55
C GLY A 94 2.88 17.75 -19.29
N GLY A 95 3.02 16.72 -18.44
CA GLY A 95 3.99 16.78 -17.35
C GLY A 95 5.41 16.72 -17.93
N ASP A 96 6.37 17.35 -17.26
CA ASP A 96 7.81 17.28 -17.60
C ASP A 96 8.42 15.88 -17.29
N GLU A 97 7.55 14.88 -17.11
CA GLU A 97 7.87 13.51 -16.78
C GLU A 97 8.20 12.73 -18.06
N CYS A 98 9.33 12.01 -18.02
CA CYS A 98 9.86 11.27 -19.15
C CYS A 98 9.11 9.95 -19.46
N TYR A 99 7.95 9.73 -18.83
CA TYR A 99 7.17 8.50 -18.91
C TYR A 99 5.68 8.81 -19.16
N ASP A 100 5.08 8.06 -20.10
CA ASP A 100 3.71 8.25 -20.60
C ASP A 100 2.60 7.74 -19.63
N THR A 101 2.98 6.93 -18.64
CA THR A 101 2.05 6.44 -17.60
C THR A 101 2.72 6.46 -16.24
N HIS A 102 1.96 6.75 -15.18
CA HIS A 102 2.44 6.76 -13.79
C HIS A 102 2.91 5.37 -13.28
N LEU A 103 2.70 4.32 -14.08
CA LEU A 103 3.13 2.95 -13.77
C LEU A 103 4.48 2.59 -14.41
N GLY A 104 4.98 3.41 -15.34
CA GLY A 104 6.15 3.09 -16.16
C GLY A 104 5.95 1.82 -16.99
N TYR A 105 6.65 1.71 -18.12
CA TYR A 105 6.80 0.40 -18.76
C TYR A 105 7.68 -0.47 -17.85
N THR A 106 7.07 -1.28 -17.01
CA THR A 106 7.77 -2.28 -16.22
C THR A 106 7.75 -3.59 -16.99
N ALA A 107 8.87 -3.91 -17.63
CA ALA A 107 9.15 -5.29 -18.03
C ALA A 107 9.36 -6.09 -16.73
N TYR A 108 8.27 -6.40 -16.01
CA TYR A 108 8.30 -7.30 -14.86
C TYR A 108 8.57 -8.72 -15.38
N GLU A 109 9.84 -9.05 -15.62
CA GLU A 109 10.26 -10.42 -15.43
C GLU A 109 10.13 -10.68 -13.93
N MET A 110 9.27 -11.62 -13.52
CA MET A 110 8.98 -11.91 -12.11
C MET A 110 10.17 -12.57 -11.37
N ASP A 111 11.24 -12.88 -12.08
CA ASP A 111 12.38 -13.63 -11.56
C ASP A 111 13.23 -12.85 -10.51
N PRO A 112 13.50 -11.53 -10.62
CA PRO A 112 14.26 -10.79 -9.60
C PRO A 112 13.51 -10.57 -8.28
N LEU A 113 12.18 -10.70 -8.27
CA LEU A 113 11.34 -10.47 -7.08
C LEU A 113 11.21 -11.71 -6.19
N LEU A 114 11.61 -12.88 -6.71
CA LEU A 114 11.56 -14.13 -5.96
C LEU A 114 12.80 -14.25 -5.08
N ASN A 115 12.59 -14.39 -3.77
CA ASN A 115 13.67 -14.75 -2.86
C ASN A 115 14.09 -16.21 -3.12
N TYR A 116 15.15 -16.39 -3.93
CA TYR A 116 15.69 -17.70 -4.30
C TYR A 116 16.16 -18.54 -3.10
N THR A 117 16.40 -17.92 -1.92
CA THR A 117 16.73 -18.67 -0.70
C THR A 117 15.60 -19.57 -0.20
N ASN A 118 14.36 -19.29 -0.61
CA ASN A 118 13.21 -20.15 -0.31
C ASN A 118 13.14 -21.40 -1.21
N PHE A 119 13.85 -21.42 -2.34
CA PHE A 119 13.82 -22.51 -3.32
C PHE A 119 15.00 -23.48 -3.17
N ARG A 120 15.32 -23.88 -1.95
CA ARG A 120 16.46 -24.78 -1.68
C ARG A 120 16.32 -26.12 -2.40
N LYS A 121 17.42 -26.63 -2.94
CA LYS A 121 17.52 -28.01 -3.44
C LYS A 121 17.11 -28.99 -2.33
N ARG A 122 16.21 -29.92 -2.67
CA ARG A 122 15.72 -30.94 -1.73
C ARG A 122 16.63 -32.17 -1.63
N GLY A 123 17.72 -32.19 -2.39
CA GLY A 123 18.76 -33.22 -2.33
C GLY A 123 19.89 -32.98 -3.34
N TYR A 124 21.00 -33.71 -3.18
CA TYR A 124 22.17 -33.59 -4.04
C TYR A 124 21.83 -33.97 -5.49
N LYS A 125 22.08 -33.05 -6.44
CA LYS A 125 21.80 -33.21 -7.88
C LYS A 125 20.35 -33.60 -8.25
N ILE A 126 19.38 -33.23 -7.42
CA ILE A 126 17.96 -33.51 -7.66
C ILE A 126 17.24 -32.28 -8.25
N GLY A 127 17.84 -31.09 -8.16
CA GLY A 127 17.25 -29.83 -8.60
C GLY A 127 16.18 -29.29 -7.64
N SER A 128 15.46 -28.26 -8.09
CA SER A 128 14.36 -27.59 -7.39
C SER A 128 13.34 -27.09 -8.42
N ILE A 129 12.16 -26.63 -7.97
CA ILE A 129 11.08 -26.11 -8.84
C ILE A 129 11.55 -24.98 -9.78
N LYS A 130 12.63 -24.28 -9.41
CA LYS A 130 13.20 -23.14 -10.14
C LYS A 130 14.68 -23.34 -10.51
N GLN A 131 15.24 -24.55 -10.40
CA GLN A 131 16.68 -24.80 -10.61
C GLN A 131 16.95 -26.22 -11.12
N LEU A 132 17.73 -26.35 -12.21
CA LEU A 132 18.06 -27.67 -12.75
C LEU A 132 19.08 -28.43 -11.86
N PRO A 133 19.20 -29.75 -12.01
CA PRO A 133 20.13 -30.58 -11.23
C PRO A 133 21.58 -30.10 -11.19
N ASP A 134 22.08 -29.57 -12.32
CA ASP A 134 23.49 -29.16 -12.51
C ASP A 134 23.68 -27.63 -12.44
N ASP A 135 22.62 -26.85 -12.26
CA ASP A 135 22.74 -25.39 -12.17
C ASP A 135 23.39 -24.99 -10.83
N PRO A 136 24.29 -23.98 -10.82
CA PRO A 136 24.90 -23.47 -9.60
C PRO A 136 23.82 -22.86 -8.66
N ASP A 137 24.01 -23.00 -7.35
CA ASP A 137 23.07 -22.50 -6.35
C ASP A 137 22.93 -20.97 -6.39
N ALA A 138 21.73 -20.51 -6.72
CA ALA A 138 21.36 -19.09 -6.80
C ALA A 138 21.05 -18.48 -5.42
N PHE A 139 21.81 -18.85 -4.39
CA PHE A 139 21.72 -18.17 -3.10
C PHE A 139 22.50 -16.85 -3.16
N HIS A 140 21.97 -15.83 -2.49
CA HIS A 140 22.78 -14.64 -2.21
C HIS A 140 23.96 -15.05 -1.32
N VAL A 141 25.15 -15.06 -1.90
CA VAL A 141 26.41 -15.26 -1.20
C VAL A 141 27.03 -13.89 -0.97
N HIS A 142 27.43 -13.60 0.28
CA HIS A 142 28.10 -12.35 0.59
C HIS A 142 29.34 -12.16 -0.30
N ALA A 143 29.66 -10.90 -0.63
CA ALA A 143 30.87 -10.57 -1.39
C ALA A 143 32.13 -11.15 -0.69
N GLY A 144 32.98 -11.86 -1.43
CA GLY A 144 34.18 -12.55 -0.90
C GLY A 144 33.94 -13.95 -0.30
N HIS A 145 32.73 -14.50 -0.39
CA HIS A 145 32.44 -15.89 -0.01
C HIS A 145 32.99 -16.86 -1.06
N ALA A 146 33.54 -18.02 -0.65
CA ALA A 146 34.22 -18.97 -1.56
C ALA A 146 33.35 -19.55 -2.69
N LEU A 147 32.03 -19.44 -2.58
CA LEU A 147 31.05 -19.86 -3.60
C LEU A 147 30.60 -18.70 -4.51
N ASN A 148 31.03 -17.47 -4.26
CA ASN A 148 30.72 -16.30 -5.07
C ASN A 148 31.70 -16.19 -6.25
N LYS A 149 31.34 -16.79 -7.38
CA LYS A 149 32.19 -16.86 -8.59
C LYS A 149 32.05 -15.66 -9.54
N GLY A 150 31.27 -14.64 -9.16
CA GLY A 150 30.86 -13.55 -10.08
C GLY A 150 31.10 -12.13 -9.57
N GLY A 151 31.73 -11.94 -8.41
CA GLY A 151 32.03 -10.60 -7.89
C GLY A 151 33.24 -9.98 -8.60
N THR A 152 33.08 -8.82 -9.23
CA THR A 152 34.19 -7.99 -9.72
C THR A 152 34.62 -6.98 -8.66
N GLY A 153 35.92 -6.69 -8.54
CA GLY A 153 36.48 -5.66 -7.64
C GLY A 153 37.07 -6.22 -6.33
N ARG A 154 37.11 -5.41 -5.28
CA ARG A 154 37.76 -5.64 -3.95
C ARG A 154 37.40 -6.98 -3.26
N TYR A 155 36.38 -7.68 -3.72
CA TYR A 155 35.85 -8.92 -3.14
C TYR A 155 36.01 -10.14 -4.04
N LEU A 156 36.92 -10.08 -5.01
CA LEU A 156 37.29 -11.19 -5.90
C LEU A 156 37.91 -12.37 -5.15
N GLU A 157 38.65 -12.09 -4.06
CA GLU A 157 39.38 -13.11 -3.30
C GLU A 157 38.66 -13.54 -2.02
N GLN A 158 39.08 -14.70 -1.50
CA GLN A 158 38.54 -15.29 -0.29
C GLN A 158 38.75 -14.36 0.92
N LYS A 159 37.68 -14.05 1.65
CA LYS A 159 37.77 -13.18 2.83
C LYS A 159 38.70 -13.78 3.89
N GLY A 160 39.89 -13.19 4.05
CA GLY A 160 40.90 -13.55 5.04
C GLY A 160 41.35 -12.35 5.87
N MET A 161 42.14 -12.62 6.91
CA MET A 161 42.81 -11.56 7.67
C MET A 161 43.98 -11.05 6.84
N HIS A 162 44.00 -9.76 6.56
CA HIS A 162 45.07 -9.06 5.85
C HIS A 162 45.67 -8.00 6.77
N LEU A 163 46.97 -7.76 6.64
CA LEU A 163 47.62 -6.61 7.27
C LEU A 163 47.26 -5.36 6.46
N TRP A 164 46.93 -4.27 7.16
CA TRP A 164 46.61 -3.00 6.50
C TRP A 164 47.86 -2.43 5.82
N ASN A 165 47.77 -2.14 4.52
CA ASN A 165 48.86 -1.55 3.74
C ASN A 165 48.65 -0.02 3.65
N PRO A 166 49.56 0.81 4.22
CA PRO A 166 49.46 2.27 4.12
C PRO A 166 49.69 2.81 2.70
N GLU A 167 50.30 2.04 1.81
CA GLU A 167 50.62 2.46 0.43
C GLU A 167 49.43 2.32 -0.54
N ASP A 168 48.45 1.46 -0.21
CA ASP A 168 47.19 1.30 -0.95
C ASP A 168 45.99 1.45 0.02
N PRO A 169 45.64 2.69 0.39
CA PRO A 169 44.56 2.96 1.34
C PRO A 169 43.17 2.67 0.78
N GLU A 170 43.01 2.67 -0.56
CA GLU A 170 41.72 2.44 -1.23
C GLU A 170 41.49 0.94 -1.53
N GLY A 171 42.55 0.14 -1.57
CA GLY A 171 42.50 -1.32 -1.75
C GLY A 171 42.20 -1.71 -3.19
N GLU A 172 42.89 -1.07 -4.13
CA GLU A 172 42.80 -1.40 -5.56
C GLU A 172 43.44 -2.75 -5.87
N GLU A 173 44.52 -3.12 -5.17
CA GLU A 173 45.12 -4.46 -5.25
C GLU A 173 44.57 -5.37 -4.14
N ALA A 174 44.18 -6.59 -4.51
CA ALA A 174 43.68 -7.56 -3.55
C ALA A 174 44.84 -8.02 -2.61
N PRO A 175 44.71 -7.85 -1.28
CA PRO A 175 45.77 -8.25 -0.38
C PRO A 175 45.83 -9.78 -0.24
N VAL A 176 47.03 -10.34 -0.42
CA VAL A 176 47.28 -11.78 -0.25
C VAL A 176 47.00 -12.19 1.21
N PRO A 177 46.18 -13.22 1.48
CA PRO A 177 45.83 -13.61 2.85
C PRO A 177 47.05 -14.13 3.61
N THR A 178 47.17 -13.77 4.89
CA THR A 178 48.34 -14.14 5.74
C THR A 178 48.37 -15.62 6.15
N ARG A 179 47.31 -16.37 5.87
CA ARG A 179 47.20 -17.81 6.17
C ARG A 179 46.36 -18.47 5.10
N SER A 180 46.90 -19.52 4.47
CA SER A 180 46.16 -20.28 3.47
C SER A 180 45.35 -21.40 4.14
N LEU A 181 44.21 -21.77 3.56
CA LEU A 181 43.40 -22.90 4.07
C LEU A 181 44.14 -24.25 4.05
N ALA A 182 45.25 -24.36 3.31
CA ALA A 182 46.10 -25.54 3.27
C ALA A 182 46.99 -25.69 4.51
N GLU A 183 47.08 -24.67 5.36
CA GLU A 183 47.86 -24.64 6.62
C GLU A 183 46.98 -24.93 7.86
N ASN A 184 45.86 -25.64 7.68
CA ASN A 184 45.02 -26.17 8.75
C ASN A 184 44.99 -27.70 8.71
#